data_AF-A0A7C3GBZ3-F1
#
_entry.id   AF-A0A7C3GBZ3-F1
#
_cell.length_a   1.000
_cell.length_b   1.000
_cell.length_c   1.000
_cell.angle_alpha   90.00
_cell.angle_beta   90.00
_cell.angle_gamma   90.00
#
_symmetry.space_group_name_H-M   'P 1'
#
loop_
_entity.id
_entity.type
_entity.pdbx_description
1 polymer ?
#
loop_
_entity_poly.entity_id
_entity_poly.type
_entity_poly.pdbx_seq_one_letter_code
_entity_poly.pdbx_strand_id
1 'polypeptide(L)'
;MIKMASITVIVYDATGSKKTPVELPADVPMRRLIPALVTKMGLPTSQGGNPITYRLDHRESGKRLSDDMSLNDAGVSQDDILSLFPEVTAG
;
A
#
# COMPACT_ATOMS: atom_id res chain seq x y z
N MET A 1 13.87 18.78 15.22
CA MET A 1 12.65 18.26 14.55
C MET A 1 13.06 17.06 13.74
N ILE A 2 12.64 15.85 14.10
CA ILE A 2 12.93 14.66 13.28
C ILE A 2 11.96 14.71 12.12
N LYS A 3 12.49 15.02 10.93
CA LYS A 3 11.73 15.07 9.69
C LYS A 3 11.31 13.64 9.38
N MET A 4 10.03 13.31 9.58
CA MET A 4 9.48 12.05 9.09
C MET A 4 9.78 12.01 7.59
N ALA A 5 10.58 11.05 7.13
CA ALA A 5 10.91 10.93 5.72
C ALA A 5 9.66 10.40 5.00
N SER A 6 8.80 11.32 4.55
CA SER A 6 7.75 10.98 3.61
C SER A 6 8.37 10.81 2.23
N ILE A 7 7.98 9.74 1.56
CA ILE A 7 8.32 9.49 0.16
C ILE A 7 7.05 9.52 -0.66
N THR A 8 7.14 10.11 -1.83
CA THR A 8 6.06 10.05 -2.82
C THR A 8 6.23 8.76 -3.59
N VAL A 9 5.22 7.89 -3.54
CA VAL A 9 5.16 6.64 -4.29
C VAL A 9 3.94 6.67 -5.21
N ILE A 10 3.97 5.80 -6.20
CA ILE A 10 2.89 5.63 -7.15
C ILE A 10 2.11 4.38 -6.79
N VAL A 11 0.84 4.52 -6.40
CA VAL A 11 -0.02 3.37 -6.08
C VAL A 11 -0.94 3.06 -7.25
N TYR A 12 -0.95 1.79 -7.64
CA TYR A 12 -1.88 1.18 -8.59
C TYR A 12 -2.96 0.38 -7.88
N ASP A 13 -4.17 0.42 -8.41
CA ASP A 13 -5.24 -0.49 -7.99
C ASP A 13 -4.99 -1.91 -8.51
N ALA A 14 -5.77 -2.87 -8.01
CA ALA A 14 -5.67 -4.27 -8.39
C ALA A 14 -5.90 -4.54 -9.89
N THR A 15 -6.59 -3.62 -10.58
CA THR A 15 -6.83 -3.70 -12.04
C THR A 15 -5.69 -3.06 -12.84
N GLY A 16 -4.73 -2.39 -12.20
CA GLY A 16 -3.65 -1.66 -12.84
C GLY A 16 -4.12 -0.44 -13.64
N SER A 17 -5.39 -0.06 -13.51
CA SER A 17 -6.03 0.99 -14.33
C SER A 17 -5.87 2.37 -13.72
N LYS A 18 -5.80 2.47 -12.39
CA LYS A 18 -5.72 3.75 -11.67
C LYS A 18 -4.35 3.93 -11.03
N LYS A 19 -3.56 4.87 -11.58
CA LYS A 19 -2.29 5.34 -11.01
C LYS A 19 -2.53 6.58 -10.16
N THR A 20 -2.25 6.52 -8.87
CA THR A 20 -2.36 7.68 -7.97
C THR A 20 -1.04 7.95 -7.26
N PRO A 21 -0.40 9.13 -7.46
CA PRO A 21 0.73 9.52 -6.65
C PRO A 21 0.28 9.85 -5.22
N VAL A 22 0.95 9.27 -4.24
CA VAL A 22 0.61 9.40 -2.83
C VAL A 22 1.87 9.62 -2.01
N GLU A 23 1.84 10.61 -1.13
CA GLU A 23 2.89 10.83 -0.16
C GLU A 23 2.62 9.97 1.08
N LEU A 24 3.57 9.10 1.43
CA LEU A 24 3.48 8.18 2.56
C LEU A 24 4.73 8.28 3.43
N PRO A 25 4.60 8.20 4.76
CA PRO A 25 5.75 8.14 5.65
C PRO A 25 6.49 6.81 5.53
N ALA A 26 7.80 6.86 5.29
CA ALA A 26 8.60 5.69 4.98
C ALA A 26 8.91 4.78 6.18
N ASP A 27 8.83 5.33 7.40
CA ASP A 27 9.12 4.65 8.68
C ASP A 27 7.87 4.06 9.36
N VAL A 28 6.70 4.14 8.72
CA VAL A 28 5.44 3.66 9.29
C VAL A 28 5.14 2.26 8.74
N PRO A 29 4.65 1.32 9.59
CA PRO A 29 4.31 -0.01 9.14
C PRO A 29 3.13 -0.01 8.16
N MET A 30 3.19 -0.89 7.15
CA MET A 30 2.20 -1.01 6.08
C MET A 30 0.77 -1.19 6.59
N ARG A 31 0.56 -1.91 7.70
CA ARG A 31 -0.76 -2.09 8.34
C ARG A 31 -1.50 -0.78 8.63
N ARG A 32 -0.77 0.34 8.81
CA ARG A 32 -1.36 1.67 9.00
C ARG A 32 -1.51 2.42 7.68
N LEU A 33 -0.63 2.18 6.72
CA LEU A 33 -0.64 2.83 5.41
C LEU A 33 -1.74 2.25 4.51
N ILE A 34 -1.94 0.94 4.51
CA ILE A 34 -2.91 0.23 3.67
C ILE A 34 -4.34 0.78 3.85
N PRO A 35 -4.90 0.89 5.07
CA PRO A 35 -6.25 1.46 5.24
C PRO A 35 -6.36 2.91 4.76
N ALA A 36 -5.30 3.71 4.94
CA ALA A 36 -5.27 5.09 4.47
C ALA A 36 -5.26 5.16 2.93
N LEU A 37 -4.52 4.26 2.27
CA LEU A 37 -4.51 4.11 0.82
C LEU A 37 -5.87 3.64 0.27
N VAL A 38 -6.47 2.63 0.89
CA VAL A 38 -7.81 2.12 0.54
C VAL A 38 -8.83 3.25 0.58
N THR A 39 -8.82 4.05 1.66
CA THR A 39 -9.68 5.23 1.80
C THR A 39 -9.40 6.27 0.72
N LYS A 40 -8.14 6.61 0.48
CA LYS A 40 -7.72 7.62 -0.52
C LYS A 40 -8.06 7.21 -1.95
N MET A 41 -7.96 5.92 -2.26
CA MET A 41 -8.26 5.39 -3.59
C MET A 41 -9.76 5.16 -3.83
N GLY A 42 -10.57 5.15 -2.76
CA GLY A 42 -12.00 4.86 -2.80
C GLY A 42 -12.29 3.38 -3.00
N LEU A 43 -11.45 2.51 -2.44
CA LEU A 43 -11.57 1.06 -2.59
C LEU A 43 -12.53 0.47 -1.54
N PRO A 44 -13.26 -0.61 -1.88
CA PRO A 44 -14.24 -1.20 -0.98
C PRO A 44 -13.57 -1.90 0.21
N THR A 45 -13.96 -1.56 1.45
CA THR A 45 -13.42 -2.21 2.66
C THR A 45 -14.12 -3.50 3.03
N SER A 46 -15.27 -3.80 2.40
CA SER A 46 -16.06 -5.00 2.66
C SER A 46 -16.75 -5.48 1.39
N GLN A 47 -16.79 -6.80 1.18
CA GLN A 47 -17.54 -7.43 0.09
C GLN A 47 -18.48 -8.48 0.66
N GLY A 48 -19.79 -8.30 0.46
CA GLY A 48 -20.80 -9.27 0.90
C GLY A 48 -20.84 -9.51 2.41
N GLY A 49 -20.44 -8.53 3.23
CA GLY A 49 -20.39 -8.63 4.69
C GLY A 49 -19.04 -9.08 5.26
N ASN A 50 -18.10 -9.54 4.42
CA ASN A 50 -16.75 -9.89 4.85
C ASN A 50 -15.80 -8.70 4.70
N PRO A 51 -14.92 -8.44 5.67
CA PRO A 51 -13.88 -7.43 5.53
C PRO A 51 -12.91 -7.83 4.41
N ILE A 52 -12.54 -6.86 3.57
CA ILE A 52 -11.51 -7.06 2.55
C ILE A 52 -10.18 -6.65 3.15
N THR A 53 -9.27 -7.61 3.28
CA THR A 53 -7.88 -7.32 3.59
C THR A 53 -7.20 -6.88 2.30
N TYR A 54 -6.32 -5.88 2.39
CA TYR A 54 -5.52 -5.44 1.24
C TYR A 54 -4.05 -5.70 1.52
N ARG A 55 -3.29 -6.01 0.49
CA ARG A 55 -1.84 -6.14 0.52
C ARG A 55 -1.18 -5.17 -0.46
N LEU A 56 0.07 -4.83 -0.18
CA LEU A 56 0.92 -4.03 -1.06
C LEU A 56 2.00 -4.91 -1.67
N ASP A 57 2.12 -4.87 -2.98
CA ASP A 57 3.19 -5.52 -3.72
C ASP A 57 4.08 -4.45 -4.35
N HIS A 58 5.39 -4.53 -4.11
CA HIS A 58 6.34 -3.63 -4.72
C HIS A 58 6.70 -4.13 -6.12
N ARG A 59 6.27 -3.38 -7.15
CA ARG A 59 6.34 -3.83 -8.54
C ARG A 59 7.77 -3.88 -9.08
N GLU A 60 8.64 -2.95 -8.69
CA GLU A 60 10.04 -2.95 -9.12
C GLU A 60 10.83 -4.11 -8.52
N SER A 61 10.69 -4.35 -7.22
CA SER A 61 11.37 -5.47 -6.57
C SER A 61 10.70 -6.84 -6.82
N GLY A 62 9.44 -6.83 -7.27
CA GLY A 62 8.61 -8.03 -7.38
C GLY A 62 8.27 -8.70 -6.04
N LYS A 63 8.51 -8.00 -4.92
CA LYS A 63 8.30 -8.54 -3.57
C LYS A 63 6.96 -8.11 -3.01
N ARG A 64 6.30 -9.05 -2.34
CA ARG A 64 5.15 -8.76 -1.49
C ARG A 64 5.62 -8.09 -0.21
N LEU A 65 5.00 -6.97 0.14
CA LEU A 65 5.30 -6.23 1.36
C LEU A 65 4.41 -6.78 2.49
N SER A 66 5.03 -7.15 3.61
CA SER A 66 4.31 -7.58 4.81
C SER A 66 3.71 -6.39 5.57
N ASP A 67 2.68 -6.65 6.37
CA ASP A 67 1.95 -5.58 7.05
C ASP A 67 2.74 -4.94 8.21
N ASP A 68 3.68 -5.68 8.78
CA ASP A 68 4.51 -5.24 9.91
C ASP A 68 5.79 -4.49 9.50
N MET A 69 6.18 -4.56 8.23
CA MET A 69 7.36 -3.85 7.71
C MET A 69 7.00 -2.42 7.25
N SER A 70 8.00 -1.54 7.20
CA SER A 70 7.87 -0.18 6.67
C SER A 70 8.29 -0.10 5.19
N LEU A 71 8.10 1.06 4.55
CA LEU A 71 8.57 1.29 3.17
C LEU A 71 10.11 1.26 3.10
N ASN A 72 10.77 1.76 4.15
CA ASN A 72 12.23 1.70 4.26
C ASN A 72 12.73 0.25 4.38
N ASP A 73 12.09 -0.58 5.20
CA ASP A 73 12.42 -2.01 5.33
C ASP A 73 12.21 -2.77 4.00
N ALA A 74 11.21 -2.33 3.22
CA ALA A 74 10.92 -2.85 1.89
C ALA A 74 11.96 -2.47 0.83
N GLY A 75 12.80 -1.47 1.10
CA GLY A 75 13.64 -0.82 0.12
C GLY A 75 12.85 -0.02 -0.93
N VAL A 76 11.67 0.49 -0.56
CA VAL A 76 10.86 1.34 -1.45
C VAL A 76 11.42 2.76 -1.43
N SER A 77 11.65 3.30 -2.62
CA SER A 77 12.20 4.62 -2.86
C SER A 77 11.17 5.58 -3.44
N GLN A 78 11.59 6.84 -3.62
CA GLN A 78 10.75 7.85 -4.23
C GLN A 78 10.45 7.50 -5.70
N ASP A 79 9.21 7.72 -6.11
CA ASP A 79 8.66 7.41 -7.44
C ASP A 79 8.52 5.91 -7.76
N ASP A 80 8.78 5.04 -6.78
CA ASP A 80 8.54 3.60 -6.91
C ASP A 80 7.05 3.27 -7.09
N ILE A 81 6.81 2.13 -7.72
CA ILE A 81 5.47 1.65 -8.02
C ILE A 81 5.04 0.56 -7.06
N LEU A 82 3.95 0.83 -6.34
CA LEU A 82 3.27 -0.11 -5.47
C LEU A 82 1.92 -0.51 -6.07
N SER A 83 1.58 -1.79 -6.01
CA SER A 83 0.29 -2.30 -6.45
C SER A 83 -0.49 -2.81 -5.25
N LEU A 84 -1.74 -2.34 -5.12
CA LEU A 84 -2.59 -2.69 -4.00
C LEU A 84 -3.60 -3.76 -4.43
N PHE A 85 -3.49 -4.95 -3.83
CA PHE A 85 -4.31 -6.10 -4.17
C PHE A 85 -5.24 -6.50 -3.02
N PRO A 86 -6.52 -6.81 -3.30
CA PRO A 86 -7.38 -7.42 -2.31
C PRO A 86 -6.89 -8.84 -2.02
N GLU A 87 -6.62 -9.11 -0.76
CA GLU A 87 -6.41 -10.43 -0.22
C GLU A 87 -7.74 -10.98 0.27
N VAL A 88 -8.29 -11.92 -0.51
CA VAL A 88 -9.44 -12.69 -0.06
C VAL A 88 -8.92 -13.74 0.89
N THR A 89 -8.97 -13.46 2.20
CA THR A 89 -8.82 -14.49 3.21
C THR A 89 -10.09 -15.34 3.15
N ALA A 90 -10.06 -16.42 2.38
CA ALA A 90 -11.08 -17.45 2.46
C ALA A 90 -10.98 -18.06 3.86
N GLY A 91 -11.85 -17.60 4.76
CA GLY A 91 -12.08 -18.23 6.06
C GLY A 91 -12.73 -19.59 5.92
#